data_AF-A0A3B0WKA7-F1
#
_entry.id   AF-A0A3B0WKA7-F1
#
_cell.length_a   1.000
_cell.length_b   1.000
_cell.length_c   1.000
_cell.angle_alpha   90.00
_cell.angle_beta   90.00
_cell.angle_gamma   90.00
#
_symmetry.space_group_name_H-M   'P 1'
#
loop_
_entity.id
_entity.type
_entity.pdbx_description
1 polymer ?
#
loop_
_entity_poly.entity_id
_entity_poly.type
_entity_poly.pdbx_seq_one_letter_code
_entity_poly.pdbx_strand_id
1 'polypeptide(L)'
;MKKLIMLSAILIVVSGCSEEQQNKLSRLGVTWLEGNYKVTFSEGVNQKVWVVKNGKVTTESAKGYYYFWAQIDGKKRYVQAPISRTYIEETGN
;
A
#
# COMPACT_ATOMS: atom_id res chain seq x y z
N MET A 1 -17.36 -2.65 -35.78
CA MET A 1 -15.96 -2.24 -36.02
C MET A 1 -15.51 -1.07 -35.13
N LYS A 2 -16.15 0.11 -35.16
CA LYS A 2 -15.80 1.26 -34.26
C LYS A 2 -15.76 0.91 -32.76
N LYS A 3 -16.74 0.16 -32.26
CA LYS A 3 -16.77 -0.29 -30.85
C LYS A 3 -15.60 -1.22 -30.49
N LEU A 4 -15.18 -2.06 -31.45
CA LEU A 4 -14.06 -2.98 -31.26
C LEU A 4 -12.74 -2.21 -31.22
N ILE A 5 -12.55 -1.25 -32.13
CA ILE A 5 -11.38 -0.37 -32.16
C ILE A 5 -11.28 0.47 -30.87
N MET A 6 -12.42 0.98 -30.39
CA MET A 6 -12.48 1.74 -29.13
C MET A 6 -12.12 0.86 -27.92
N LEU A 7 -12.60 -0.38 -27.89
CA LEU A 7 -12.27 -1.35 -26.84
C LEU A 7 -10.78 -1.75 -26.87
N SER A 8 -10.23 -1.98 -28.06
CA SER A 8 -8.80 -2.24 -28.27
C SER A 8 -7.93 -1.06 -27.83
N ALA A 9 -8.34 0.18 -28.13
CA ALA A 9 -7.62 1.38 -27.71
C ALA A 9 -7.60 1.54 -26.18
N ILE A 10 -8.71 1.24 -25.50
CA ILE A 10 -8.79 1.25 -24.04
C ILE A 10 -7.88 0.17 -23.43
N LEU A 11 -7.91 -1.05 -23.98
CA LEU A 11 -7.05 -2.15 -23.53
C LEU A 11 -5.55 -1.82 -23.65
N ILE A 12 -5.14 -1.17 -24.74
CA ILE A 12 -3.75 -0.74 -24.93
C ILE A 12 -3.35 0.31 -23.89
N VAL A 13 -4.22 1.28 -23.60
CA VAL A 13 -3.98 2.32 -22.57
C VAL A 13 -3.88 1.71 -21.17
N VAL A 14 -4.69 0.69 -20.85
CA VAL A 14 -4.64 0.02 -19.55
C VAL A 14 -3.42 -0.90 -19.41
N SER A 15 -2.94 -1.50 -20.52
CA SER A 15 -1.75 -2.36 -20.53
C SER A 15 -0.41 -1.63 -20.45
N GLY A 16 -0.40 -0.30 -20.61
CA GLY A 16 0.81 0.53 -20.70
C GLY A 16 1.25 1.21 -19.40
N CYS A 17 0.62 0.94 -18.25
CA CYS A 17 1.07 1.53 -16.99
C CYS A 17 2.43 0.95 -16.59
N SER A 18 3.43 1.82 -16.39
CA SER A 18 4.71 1.41 -15.82
C SER A 18 4.52 0.82 -14.41
N GLU A 19 5.47 0.02 -13.94
CA GLU A 19 5.46 -0.48 -12.56
C GLU A 19 5.33 0.67 -11.54
N GLU A 20 5.94 1.83 -11.81
CA GLU A 20 5.81 3.02 -10.97
C GLU A 20 4.38 3.56 -10.94
N GLN A 21 3.67 3.58 -12.08
CA GLN A 21 2.27 3.99 -12.15
C GLN A 21 1.35 2.98 -11.45
N GLN A 22 1.61 1.68 -11.62
CA GLN A 22 0.89 0.61 -10.91
C GLN A 22 1.11 0.74 -9.40
N ASN A 23 2.34 0.96 -8.95
CA ASN A 23 2.68 1.17 -7.55
C ASN A 23 1.98 2.41 -6.98
N LYS A 24 1.90 3.50 -7.74
CA LYS A 24 1.19 4.71 -7.34
C LYS A 24 -0.31 4.46 -7.16
N LEU A 25 -0.93 3.69 -8.05
CA LEU A 25 -2.34 3.30 -7.96
C LEU A 25 -2.60 2.33 -6.79
N SER A 26 -1.77 1.31 -6.61
CA SER A 26 -1.89 0.34 -5.52
C SER A 26 -1.78 1.00 -4.14
N ARG A 27 -0.93 2.01 -3.97
CA ARG A 27 -0.82 2.78 -2.71
C ARG A 27 -2.07 3.59 -2.38
N LEU A 28 -2.80 4.04 -3.40
CA LEU A 28 -4.14 4.59 -3.19
C LEU A 28 -5.03 3.48 -2.61
N GLY A 29 -5.11 2.30 -3.24
CA GLY A 29 -5.93 1.18 -2.76
C GLY A 29 -5.76 0.83 -1.28
N VAL A 30 -4.51 0.72 -0.79
CA VAL A 30 -4.22 0.42 0.63
C VAL A 30 -4.77 1.50 1.57
N THR A 31 -4.84 2.76 1.12
CA THR A 31 -5.42 3.87 1.87
C THR A 31 -6.95 3.80 1.99
N TRP A 32 -7.64 2.99 1.18
CA TRP A 32 -9.11 2.92 1.22
C TRP A 32 -9.63 1.71 2.00
N LEU A 33 -8.90 0.59 1.96
CA LEU A 33 -9.33 -0.66 2.56
C LEU A 33 -8.97 -0.73 4.05
N GLU A 34 -9.92 -1.24 4.84
CA GLU A 34 -9.69 -1.66 6.22
C GLU A 34 -9.43 -3.16 6.24
N GLY A 35 -8.57 -3.61 7.13
CA GLY A 35 -8.21 -5.03 7.25
C GLY A 35 -7.15 -5.29 8.30
N ASN A 36 -6.62 -6.51 8.28
CA ASN A 36 -5.47 -6.89 9.11
C ASN A 36 -4.20 -6.85 8.27
N TYR A 37 -3.25 -6.01 8.67
CA TYR A 37 -2.01 -5.81 7.96
C TYR A 37 -0.80 -6.13 8.82
N LYS A 38 0.20 -6.72 8.18
CA LYS A 38 1.57 -6.78 8.68
C LYS A 38 2.38 -5.75 7.91
N VAL A 39 2.88 -4.74 8.63
CA VAL A 39 3.72 -3.69 8.07
C VAL A 39 5.16 -3.97 8.47
N THR A 40 6.05 -4.10 7.49
CA THR A 40 7.46 -4.41 7.73
C THR A 40 8.34 -3.29 7.20
N PHE A 41 9.09 -2.65 8.09
CA PHE A 41 10.20 -1.77 7.76
C PHE A 41 11.51 -2.56 7.77
N SER A 42 12.34 -2.39 6.75
CA SER A 42 13.64 -3.06 6.64
C SER A 42 14.76 -2.06 6.37
N GLU A 43 15.83 -2.11 7.17
CA GLU A 43 17.06 -1.35 6.99
C GLU A 43 18.26 -2.27 7.18
N GLY A 44 18.81 -2.76 6.06
CA GLY A 44 19.85 -3.78 6.07
C GLY A 44 19.37 -5.05 6.76
N VAL A 45 20.08 -5.46 7.81
CA VAL A 45 19.72 -6.64 8.63
C VAL A 45 18.63 -6.36 9.67
N ASN A 46 18.35 -5.08 9.94
CA ASN A 46 17.37 -4.70 10.95
C ASN A 46 15.98 -4.65 10.35
N GLN A 47 15.03 -5.31 10.99
CA GLN A 47 13.62 -5.27 10.61
C GLN A 47 12.75 -4.86 11.79
N LYS A 48 11.72 -4.08 11.49
CA LYS A 48 10.67 -3.75 12.45
C LYS A 48 9.32 -4.11 11.85
N VAL A 49 8.56 -4.89 12.59
CA VAL A 49 7.25 -5.40 12.15
C VAL A 49 6.18 -4.84 13.07
N TRP A 50 5.09 -4.39 12.47
CA TRP A 50 3.89 -3.95 13.17
C TRP A 50 2.68 -4.71 12.67
N VAL A 51 1.79 -5.02 13.61
CA VAL A 51 0.49 -5.60 13.30
C VAL A 51 -0.58 -4.53 13.45
N VAL A 52 -1.31 -4.28 12.36
CA VAL A 52 -2.51 -3.46 12.31
C VAL A 52 -3.69 -4.42 12.27
N LYS A 53 -4.60 -4.32 13.24
CA LYS A 53 -5.80 -5.17 13.31
C LYS A 53 -7.05 -4.33 13.07
N ASN A 54 -7.94 -4.78 12.19
CA ASN A 54 -9.18 -4.09 11.81
C ASN A 54 -8.94 -2.58 11.65
N GLY A 55 -7.93 -2.25 10.86
CA GLY A 55 -7.42 -0.90 10.76
C GLY A 55 -7.00 -0.59 9.34
N LYS A 56 -6.46 0.60 9.16
CA LYS A 56 -6.07 1.13 7.86
C LYS A 56 -4.59 1.51 7.87
N VAL A 57 -3.92 1.24 6.76
CA VAL A 57 -2.58 1.77 6.49
C VAL A 57 -2.70 2.85 5.43
N THR A 58 -2.46 4.10 5.82
CA THR A 58 -2.62 5.24 4.94
C THR A 58 -1.28 5.70 4.39
N THR A 59 -1.27 6.26 3.18
CA THR A 59 -0.07 6.81 2.55
C THR A 59 -0.16 8.32 2.44
N GLU A 60 0.90 9.04 2.84
CA GLU A 60 1.14 10.43 2.44
C GLU A 60 2.27 10.43 1.40
N SER A 61 1.90 10.11 0.16
CA SER A 61 2.86 9.84 -0.91
C SER A 61 3.76 11.04 -1.22
N ALA A 62 3.23 12.28 -1.09
CA ALA A 62 4.00 13.49 -1.35
C ALA A 62 5.13 13.71 -0.34
N LYS A 63 4.98 13.18 0.89
CA LYS A 63 5.99 13.25 1.95
C LYS A 63 6.76 11.94 2.14
N GLY A 64 6.39 10.88 1.44
CA GLY A 64 7.17 9.64 1.36
C GLY A 64 7.00 8.68 2.54
N TYR A 65 5.87 8.70 3.26
CA TYR A 65 5.63 7.79 4.39
C TYR A 65 4.23 7.15 4.40
N TYR A 66 4.15 5.97 4.99
CA TYR A 66 2.92 5.36 5.48
C TYR A 66 2.66 5.78 6.92
N TYR A 67 1.39 5.81 7.32
CA TYR A 67 1.00 6.00 8.72
C TYR A 67 -0.22 5.16 9.11
N PHE A 68 -0.21 4.67 10.34
CA PHE A 68 -1.20 3.70 10.84
C PHE A 68 -1.19 3.59 12.36
N TRP A 69 -2.21 2.92 12.90
CA TRP A 69 -2.28 2.55 14.32
C TRP A 69 -1.93 1.08 14.49
N ALA A 70 -0.80 0.79 15.15
CA ALA A 70 -0.33 -0.56 15.42
C ALA A 70 -0.61 -0.98 16.85
N GLN A 71 -0.76 -2.29 17.08
CA GLN A 71 -0.75 -2.88 18.41
C GLN A 71 0.71 -3.14 18.84
N ILE A 72 1.17 -2.45 19.87
CA ILE A 72 2.51 -2.60 20.45
C ILE A 72 2.34 -2.73 21.96
N ASP A 73 2.78 -3.86 22.53
CA ASP A 73 2.67 -4.16 23.96
C ASP A 73 1.23 -4.01 24.51
N GLY A 74 0.24 -4.47 23.74
CA GLY A 74 -1.18 -4.40 24.09
C GLY A 74 -1.80 -3.00 24.00
N LYS A 75 -1.07 -2.00 23.51
CA LYS A 75 -1.54 -0.62 23.34
C LYS A 75 -1.54 -0.22 21.87
N LYS A 76 -2.57 0.55 21.45
CA LYS A 76 -2.56 1.22 20.15
C LYS A 76 -1.53 2.35 20.16
N ARG A 77 -0.62 2.34 19.18
CA ARG A 77 0.39 3.37 18.96
C ARG A 77 0.31 3.87 17.52
N TYR A 78 0.41 5.18 17.33
CA TYR A 78 0.56 5.77 16.01
C TYR A 78 1.98 5.57 15.50
N VAL A 79 2.11 5.15 14.25
CA VAL A 79 3.40 4.86 13.61
C VAL A 79 3.45 5.58 12.27
N GLN A 80 4.63 6.10 11.93
CA GLN A 80 4.98 6.55 10.59
C GLN A 80 6.21 5.77 10.11
N ALA A 81 6.18 5.30 8.86
CA ALA A 81 7.27 4.51 8.29
C ALA A 81 7.54 4.94 6.84
N PRO A 82 8.81 5.09 6.42
CA PRO A 82 9.14 5.58 5.08
C PRO A 82 8.76 4.55 4.01
N ILE A 83 8.12 5.00 2.92
CA ILE A 83 7.62 4.11 1.86
C ILE A 83 8.76 3.34 1.18
N SER A 84 9.92 3.98 1.00
CA SER A 84 11.06 3.40 0.30
C SER A 84 11.64 2.14 0.96
N ARG A 85 11.29 1.87 2.21
CA ARG A 85 11.81 0.76 3.01
C ARG A 85 10.72 -0.04 3.72
N THR A 86 9.47 0.23 3.39
CA THR A 86 8.32 -0.38 4.04
C THR A 86 7.47 -1.10 3.01
N TYR A 87 7.15 -2.36 3.29
CA TYR A 87 6.16 -3.12 2.55
C TYR A 87 5.03 -3.54 3.47
N ILE A 88 3.85 -3.75 2.88
CA ILE A 88 2.60 -3.99 3.58
C ILE A 88 2.02 -5.28 3.01
N GLU A 89 1.75 -6.24 3.90
CA GLU A 89 1.09 -7.49 3.56
C GLU A 89 -0.26 -7.54 4.26
N GLU A 90 -1.32 -7.85 3.51
CA GLU A 90 -2.60 -8.23 4.10
C GLU A 90 -2.49 -9.65 4.67
N THR A 91 -2.98 -9.85 5.89
CA THR A 91 -2.84 -11.12 6.63
C THR A 91 -4.14 -11.91 6.75
N GLY A 92 -5.20 -11.48 6.06
CA GLY A 92 -6.54 -12.06 6.10
C GLY A 92 -7.56 -11.20 6.88
N ASN A 93 -8.85 -11.47 6.67
CA ASN A 93 -9.96 -10.85 7.41
C ASN A 93 -10.32 -11.67 8.65
#